data_AF-A0A4S4KUZ0-F1
#
_entry.id   AF-A0A4S4KUZ0-F1
#
_cell.length_a   1.000
_cell.length_b   1.000
_cell.length_c   1.000
_cell.angle_alpha   90.00
_cell.angle_beta   90.00
_cell.angle_gamma   90.00
#
_symmetry.space_group_name_H-M   'P 1'
#
loop_
_entity.id
_entity.type
_entity.pdbx_description
1 polymer ?
#
loop_
_entity_poly.entity_id
_entity_poly.type
_entity_poly.pdbx_seq_one_letter_code
_entity_poly.pdbx_strand_id
1 'polypeptide(L)'
;MASASGPLNAKELTQRALQANKDHQYNLKVYSERLEAELEAVDKLLAVAEIPEDELEVDAGGTILVPGSVKAEGLLESDLSLGDHPFSEDAVKRQRYLQATTMHPMKAAELETLAEAVRSENHRIYALEAQRRGQQPLVGINDHPEGFFGINKVGINWERVASKELRMCNAHPKNVRFGGLATVIQSLIVRHGQNQRTLE
;
A
#
# COMPACT_ATOMS: atom_id res chain seq x y z
N MET A 1 19.73 -18.46 -49.55
CA MET A 1 18.93 -19.49 -50.23
C MET A 1 17.48 -19.26 -49.88
N ALA A 2 16.72 -18.63 -50.79
CA ALA A 2 15.31 -18.30 -50.60
C ALA A 2 14.47 -19.51 -51.05
N SER A 3 13.73 -20.12 -50.14
CA SER A 3 12.76 -21.17 -50.49
C SER A 3 11.42 -20.52 -50.85
N ALA A 4 10.96 -20.83 -52.06
CA ALA A 4 9.75 -20.29 -52.68
C ALA A 4 8.49 -20.67 -51.89
N SER A 5 7.68 -19.67 -51.50
CA SER A 5 6.32 -19.89 -51.02
C SER A 5 5.33 -19.78 -52.18
N GLY A 6 4.92 -20.92 -52.74
CA GLY A 6 3.66 -20.99 -53.48
C GLY A 6 2.47 -20.78 -52.52
N PRO A 7 1.29 -20.38 -53.00
CA PRO A 7 0.10 -20.25 -52.15
C PRO A 7 -0.23 -21.62 -51.55
N LEU A 8 -0.21 -21.70 -50.22
CA LEU A 8 -0.49 -22.92 -49.46
C LEU A 8 -1.91 -23.40 -49.78
N ASN A 9 -2.07 -24.71 -49.99
CA ASN A 9 -3.37 -25.31 -50.23
C ASN A 9 -4.27 -25.11 -48.98
N ALA A 10 -5.58 -24.91 -49.14
CA ALA A 10 -6.51 -24.67 -48.04
C ALA A 10 -6.41 -25.73 -46.92
N LYS A 11 -6.13 -26.99 -47.28
CA LYS A 11 -5.89 -28.09 -46.33
C LYS A 11 -4.61 -27.92 -45.50
N GLU A 12 -3.56 -27.36 -46.08
CA GLU A 12 -2.28 -27.11 -45.39
C GLU A 12 -2.40 -25.93 -44.44
N LEU A 13 -3.16 -24.90 -44.83
CA LEU A 13 -3.48 -23.76 -43.98
C LEU A 13 -4.31 -24.17 -42.76
N THR A 14 -5.32 -25.01 -42.94
CA THR A 14 -6.13 -25.50 -41.81
C THR A 14 -5.32 -26.40 -40.89
N GLN A 15 -4.44 -27.26 -41.42
CA GLN A 15 -3.57 -28.10 -40.61
C GLN A 15 -2.55 -27.27 -39.80
N ARG A 16 -1.97 -26.22 -40.39
CA ARG A 16 -1.10 -25.28 -39.67
C ARG A 16 -1.85 -24.50 -38.60
N ALA A 17 -3.03 -23.97 -38.90
CA ALA A 17 -3.84 -23.25 -37.93
C ALA A 17 -4.25 -24.15 -36.74
N LEU A 18 -4.59 -25.41 -37.02
CA LEU A 18 -4.93 -26.39 -36.01
C LEU A 18 -3.72 -26.76 -35.13
N GLN A 19 -2.53 -26.91 -35.73
CA GLN A 19 -1.31 -27.15 -34.96
C GLN A 19 -0.94 -25.94 -34.09
N ALA A 20 -0.97 -24.72 -34.66
CA ALA A 20 -0.70 -23.49 -33.91
C ALA A 20 -1.67 -23.32 -32.73
N ASN A 21 -2.96 -23.61 -32.93
CA ASN A 21 -3.94 -23.56 -31.84
C ASN A 21 -3.65 -24.60 -30.75
N LYS A 22 -3.21 -25.81 -31.09
CA LYS A 22 -2.79 -26.82 -30.11
C LYS A 22 -1.57 -26.35 -29.31
N ASP A 23 -0.58 -25.79 -29.99
CA ASP A 23 0.63 -25.28 -29.35
C ASP A 23 0.28 -24.11 -28.41
N HIS A 24 -0.61 -23.21 -28.83
CA HIS A 24 -1.10 -22.12 -27.97
C HIS A 24 -1.88 -22.63 -26.75
N GLN A 25 -2.77 -23.61 -26.93
CA GLN A 25 -3.50 -24.21 -25.82
C GLN A 25 -2.56 -24.89 -24.81
N TYR A 26 -1.53 -25.58 -25.30
CA TYR A 26 -0.51 -26.19 -24.45
C TYR A 26 0.27 -25.12 -23.68
N ASN A 27 0.74 -24.07 -24.36
CA ASN A 27 1.49 -22.99 -23.72
C ASN A 27 0.67 -22.28 -22.64
N LEU A 28 -0.62 -22.01 -22.90
CA LEU A 28 -1.51 -21.41 -21.92
C LEU A 28 -1.67 -22.30 -20.68
N LYS A 29 -1.83 -23.61 -20.89
CA LYS A 29 -1.96 -24.58 -19.79
C LYS A 29 -0.70 -24.64 -18.92
N VAL A 30 0.48 -24.68 -19.54
CA VAL A 30 1.75 -24.69 -18.79
C VAL A 30 1.92 -23.39 -18.00
N TYR A 31 1.57 -22.25 -18.60
CA TYR A 31 1.63 -20.96 -17.90
C TYR A 31 0.62 -20.87 -16.74
N SER A 32 -0.60 -21.41 -16.91
CA SER A 32 -1.57 -21.42 -15.82
C SER A 32 -1.12 -22.29 -14.65
N GLU A 33 -0.63 -23.50 -14.92
CA GLU A 33 -0.10 -24.41 -13.89
C GLU A 33 1.07 -23.75 -13.13
N ARG A 34 1.95 -23.04 -13.83
CA ARG A 34 3.04 -22.28 -13.21
C ARG A 34 2.53 -21.16 -12.31
N LEU A 35 1.58 -20.36 -12.78
CA LEU A 35 1.01 -19.25 -11.99
C LEU A 35 0.28 -19.77 -10.75
N GLU A 36 -0.43 -20.89 -10.86
CA GLU A 36 -1.07 -21.55 -9.72
C GLU A 36 -0.03 -22.00 -8.68
N ALA A 37 1.09 -22.58 -9.11
CA ALA A 37 2.18 -22.94 -8.20
C ALA A 37 2.87 -21.73 -7.55
N GLU A 38 3.05 -20.64 -8.30
CA GLU A 38 3.58 -19.38 -7.76
C GLU A 38 2.63 -18.75 -6.74
N LEU A 39 1.31 -18.79 -6.97
CA LEU A 39 0.29 -18.35 -6.02
C LEU A 39 0.30 -19.20 -4.74
N GLU A 40 0.33 -20.53 -4.88
CA GLU A 40 0.37 -21.44 -3.72
C GLU A 40 1.63 -21.20 -2.86
N ALA A 41 2.76 -20.88 -3.50
CA ALA A 41 3.99 -20.52 -2.79
C ALA A 41 3.85 -19.21 -2.01
N VAL A 42 3.18 -18.19 -2.57
CA VAL A 42 2.91 -16.93 -1.89
C VAL A 42 1.93 -17.13 -0.73
N ASP A 43 0.89 -17.94 -0.90
CA ASP A 43 -0.08 -18.24 0.17
C ASP A 43 0.61 -18.92 1.37
N LYS A 44 1.57 -19.81 1.12
CA LYS A 44 2.39 -20.42 2.19
C LYS A 44 3.23 -19.38 2.94
N LEU A 45 3.82 -18.42 2.22
CA LEU A 45 4.62 -17.36 2.84
C LEU A 45 3.75 -16.41 3.68
N LEU A 46 2.55 -16.10 3.20
CA LEU A 46 1.57 -15.32 3.96
C LEU A 46 1.13 -16.06 5.23
N ALA A 47 0.83 -17.35 5.13
CA ALA A 47 0.48 -18.16 6.30
C ALA A 47 1.59 -18.19 7.36
N VAL A 48 2.86 -18.19 6.95
CA VAL A 48 4.00 -18.11 7.89
C VAL A 48 4.14 -16.71 8.50
N ALA A 49 3.89 -15.66 7.72
CA ALA A 49 3.97 -14.28 8.20
C ALA A 49 2.80 -13.88 9.13
N GLU A 50 1.65 -14.56 9.03
CA GLU A 50 0.50 -14.35 9.91
C GLU A 50 0.63 -15.03 11.28
N ILE A 51 1.64 -15.87 11.49
CA ILE A 51 1.95 -16.45 12.81
C ILE A 51 2.48 -15.31 13.70
N PRO A 52 1.78 -14.94 14.78
CA PRO A 52 2.24 -13.89 15.68
C PRO A 52 3.57 -14.29 16.33
N GLU A 53 4.54 -13.37 16.35
CA GLU A 53 5.87 -13.60 16.94
C GLU A 53 5.82 -14.02 18.43
N ASP A 54 4.68 -13.82 19.10
CA ASP A 54 4.44 -14.18 20.50
C ASP A 54 4.27 -15.71 20.74
N GLU A 55 4.11 -16.53 19.71
CA GLU A 55 3.99 -18.00 19.85
C GLU A 55 5.31 -18.76 19.60
N LEU A 56 6.40 -18.07 19.27
CA LEU A 56 7.74 -18.66 19.19
C LEU A 56 8.39 -18.76 20.59
N GLU A 57 7.65 -19.27 21.58
CA GLU A 57 8.28 -19.78 22.79
C GLU A 57 9.01 -21.08 22.42
N VAL A 58 10.31 -20.96 22.15
CA VAL A 58 11.19 -22.11 22.07
C VAL A 58 11.17 -22.75 23.46
N ASP A 59 10.40 -23.83 23.64
CA ASP A 59 10.47 -24.71 24.81
C ASP A 59 11.82 -25.44 24.78
N ALA A 60 12.87 -24.68 25.08
CA ALA A 60 14.21 -25.18 25.31
C ALA A 60 14.24 -25.79 26.72
N GLY A 61 13.65 -26.96 26.85
CA GLY A 61 13.88 -27.99 27.87
C GLY A 61 14.29 -27.51 29.26
N GLY A 62 13.33 -27.52 30.18
CA GLY A 62 13.58 -27.64 31.61
C GLY A 62 13.62 -26.32 32.37
N THR A 63 12.56 -26.05 33.14
CA THR A 63 12.55 -24.95 34.11
C THR A 63 13.40 -25.32 35.33
N ILE A 64 14.57 -24.70 35.48
CA ILE A 64 15.38 -24.80 36.71
C ILE A 64 14.91 -23.70 37.67
N LEU A 65 14.20 -24.09 38.73
CA LEU A 65 13.83 -23.18 39.82
C LEU A 65 15.02 -23.01 40.77
N VAL A 66 15.75 -21.90 40.65
CA VAL A 66 16.80 -21.52 41.60
C VAL A 66 16.18 -20.73 42.76
N PRO A 67 16.22 -21.20 44.01
CA PRO A 67 15.68 -20.46 45.15
C PRO A 67 16.40 -19.10 45.32
N GLY A 68 15.64 -18.00 45.34
CA GLY A 68 16.19 -16.64 45.37
C GLY A 68 16.47 -16.04 43.98
N SER A 69 16.15 -16.75 42.90
CA SER A 69 16.13 -16.21 41.54
C SER A 69 15.17 -15.04 41.43
N VAL A 70 15.67 -13.90 40.95
CA VAL A 70 14.87 -12.75 40.53
C VAL A 70 14.88 -12.76 39.00
N LYS A 71 13.70 -12.66 38.38
CA LYS A 71 13.58 -12.57 36.91
C LYS A 71 14.39 -11.35 36.46
N ALA A 72 15.26 -11.53 35.46
CA ALA A 72 16.00 -10.40 34.91
C ALA A 72 14.99 -9.43 34.28
N GLU A 73 14.68 -8.35 34.99
CA GLU A 73 14.02 -7.19 34.40
C GLU A 73 15.03 -6.55 33.44
N GLY A 74 14.58 -6.27 32.21
CA GLY A 74 15.42 -5.62 31.22
C GLY A 74 16.00 -4.33 31.79
N LEU A 75 17.23 -3.99 31.41
CA LEU A 75 17.98 -2.83 31.92
C LEU A 75 17.28 -1.48 31.68
N LEU A 76 16.16 -1.46 30.97
CA LEU A 76 15.46 -0.26 30.54
C LEU A 76 13.98 -0.42 30.85
N GLU A 77 13.47 0.44 31.72
CA GLU A 77 12.03 0.65 31.88
C GLU A 77 11.46 1.11 30.53
N SER A 78 10.34 0.50 30.12
CA SER A 78 9.66 0.76 28.84
C SER A 78 9.34 2.25 28.61
N ASP A 79 9.19 2.99 29.72
CA ASP A 79 8.81 4.40 29.78
C ASP A 79 9.87 5.24 30.50
N LEU A 80 11.17 5.03 30.20
CA LEU A 80 12.18 6.04 30.51
C LEU A 80 11.80 7.33 29.78
N SER A 81 11.13 8.23 30.51
CA SER A 81 10.73 9.55 30.04
C SER A 81 11.94 10.21 29.39
N LEU A 82 11.83 10.44 28.09
CA LEU A 82 12.87 10.82 27.12
C LEU A 82 13.68 12.09 27.46
N GLY A 83 13.44 12.72 28.62
CA GLY A 83 13.99 14.02 29.02
C GLY A 83 15.37 13.97 29.68
N ASP A 84 15.66 13.00 30.55
CA ASP A 84 16.83 13.05 31.44
C ASP A 84 17.94 12.00 31.17
N HIS A 85 17.80 11.19 30.13
CA HIS A 85 18.82 10.18 29.79
C HIS A 85 20.00 10.79 29.01
N PRO A 86 21.27 10.40 29.28
CA PRO A 86 22.44 10.83 28.48
C PRO A 86 22.40 10.41 27.00
N PHE A 87 21.45 9.55 26.63
CA PHE A 87 21.20 9.13 25.24
C PHE A 87 19.84 9.62 24.72
N SER A 88 19.20 10.58 25.38
CA SER A 88 17.90 11.15 24.97
C SER A 88 17.94 11.64 23.52
N GLU A 89 19.00 12.36 23.15
CA GLU A 89 19.17 12.88 21.79
C GLU A 89 19.23 11.75 20.75
N ASP A 90 20.00 10.70 21.04
CA ASP A 90 20.16 9.56 20.14
C ASP A 90 18.90 8.66 20.11
N ALA A 91 18.20 8.54 21.24
CA ALA A 91 16.90 7.89 21.31
C ALA A 91 15.85 8.62 20.46
N VAL A 92 15.80 9.96 20.53
CA VAL A 92 14.93 10.79 19.67
C VAL A 92 15.29 10.62 18.19
N LYS A 93 16.59 10.64 17.85
CA LYS A 93 17.05 10.42 16.46
C LYS A 93 16.64 9.04 15.95
N ARG A 94 16.86 7.99 16.75
CA ARG A 94 16.45 6.62 16.42
C ARG A 94 14.93 6.51 16.26
N GLN A 95 14.17 7.09 17.18
CA GLN A 95 12.71 7.08 17.11
C GLN A 95 12.20 7.77 15.84
N ARG A 96 12.78 8.93 15.48
CA ARG A 96 12.44 9.63 14.22
C ARG A 96 12.81 8.81 12.99
N TYR A 97 13.97 8.16 13.01
CA TYR A 97 14.40 7.27 11.93
C TYR A 97 13.43 6.11 11.77
N LEU A 98 13.14 5.39 12.86
CA LEU A 98 12.19 4.29 12.86
C LEU A 98 10.83 4.75 12.34
N GLN A 99 10.26 5.84 12.86
CA GLN A 99 9.00 6.40 12.35
C GLN A 99 9.03 6.75 10.86
N ALA A 100 10.20 7.08 10.30
CA ALA A 100 10.35 7.39 8.88
C ALA A 100 10.60 6.15 8.00
N THR A 101 11.12 5.05 8.56
CA THR A 101 11.50 3.85 7.81
C THR A 101 10.60 2.65 8.06
N THR A 102 9.83 2.62 9.14
CA THR A 102 8.87 1.55 9.42
C THR A 102 7.73 1.63 8.42
N MET A 103 7.52 0.55 7.68
CA MET A 103 6.36 0.42 6.80
C MET A 103 5.11 0.34 7.67
N HIS A 104 4.24 1.34 7.58
CA HIS A 104 2.94 1.34 8.24
C HIS A 104 1.88 0.79 7.26
N PRO A 105 1.39 -0.45 7.45
CA PRO A 105 0.31 -0.98 6.64
C PRO A 105 -0.98 -0.22 6.98
N MET A 106 -1.42 0.65 6.06
CA MET A 106 -2.65 1.42 6.26
C MET A 106 -3.88 0.53 6.27
N LYS A 107 -4.71 0.69 7.30
CA LYS A 107 -6.00 -0.02 7.39
C LYS A 107 -7.02 0.61 6.43
N ALA A 108 -8.06 -0.13 6.06
CA ALA A 108 -9.12 0.37 5.17
C ALA A 108 -9.77 1.67 5.68
N ALA A 109 -9.97 1.78 6.99
CA ALA A 109 -10.49 3.01 7.61
C ALA A 109 -9.52 4.19 7.47
N GLU A 110 -8.22 3.96 7.59
CA GLU A 110 -7.18 4.99 7.43
C GLU A 110 -7.17 5.48 5.97
N LEU A 111 -7.24 4.56 4.99
CA LEU A 111 -7.32 4.91 3.58
C LEU A 111 -8.55 5.76 3.22
N GLU A 112 -9.71 5.48 3.82
CA GLU A 112 -10.91 6.32 3.60
C GLU A 112 -10.71 7.72 4.20
N THR A 113 -10.11 7.81 5.40
CA THR A 113 -9.79 9.12 6.00
C THR A 113 -8.78 9.90 5.18
N LEU A 114 -7.80 9.22 4.56
CA LEU A 114 -6.86 9.84 3.62
C LEU A 114 -7.59 10.39 2.40
N ALA A 115 -8.47 9.59 1.82
CA ALA A 115 -9.26 9.99 0.64
C ALA A 115 -10.16 11.18 0.97
N GLU A 116 -10.77 11.21 2.15
CA GLU A 116 -11.57 12.35 2.63
C GLU A 116 -10.69 13.59 2.88
N ALA A 117 -9.51 13.42 3.46
CA ALA A 117 -8.56 14.51 3.69
C ALA A 117 -8.12 15.15 2.36
N VAL A 118 -7.75 14.33 1.38
CA VAL A 118 -7.38 14.78 0.02
C VAL A 118 -8.54 15.51 -0.66
N ARG A 119 -9.76 14.93 -0.64
CA ARG A 119 -10.95 15.59 -1.19
C ARG A 119 -11.21 16.93 -0.53
N SER A 120 -11.14 16.99 0.80
CA SER A 120 -11.39 18.22 1.56
C SER A 120 -10.37 19.32 1.25
N GLU A 121 -9.10 18.95 1.06
CA GLU A 121 -8.05 19.91 0.69
C GLU A 121 -8.22 20.41 -0.74
N ASN A 122 -8.60 19.52 -1.66
CA ASN A 122 -8.96 19.89 -3.02
C ASN A 122 -10.16 20.87 -3.01
N HIS A 123 -11.25 20.58 -2.31
CA HIS A 123 -12.36 21.51 -2.17
C HIS A 123 -11.94 22.89 -1.63
N ARG A 124 -11.05 22.92 -0.63
CA ARG A 124 -10.52 24.16 -0.06
C ARG A 124 -9.77 25.01 -1.10
N ILE A 125 -8.93 24.39 -1.91
CA ILE A 125 -8.15 25.07 -2.95
C ILE A 125 -9.09 25.74 -3.95
N TYR A 126 -10.07 25.00 -4.45
CA TYR A 126 -11.02 25.51 -5.44
C TYR A 126 -11.96 26.56 -4.86
N ALA A 127 -12.41 26.41 -3.61
CA ALA A 127 -13.19 27.43 -2.92
C ALA A 127 -12.42 28.75 -2.77
N LEU A 128 -11.13 28.69 -2.42
CA LEU A 128 -10.27 29.87 -2.34
C LEU A 128 -9.97 30.48 -3.70
N GLU A 129 -9.80 29.66 -4.73
CA GLU A 129 -9.59 30.13 -6.09
C GLU A 129 -10.83 30.85 -6.63
N ALA A 130 -12.03 30.29 -6.42
CA ALA A 130 -13.30 30.93 -6.75
C ALA A 130 -13.45 32.28 -6.04
N GLN A 131 -13.11 32.35 -4.74
CA GLN A 131 -13.14 33.60 -3.99
C GLN A 131 -12.17 34.64 -4.57
N ARG A 132 -10.94 34.24 -4.95
CA ARG A 132 -9.97 35.14 -5.60
C ARG A 132 -10.45 35.69 -6.93
N ARG A 133 -11.25 34.91 -7.66
CA ARG A 133 -11.87 35.30 -8.94
C ARG A 133 -13.15 36.13 -8.74
N GLY A 134 -13.56 36.41 -7.51
CA GLY A 134 -14.81 37.12 -7.19
C GLY A 134 -16.08 36.30 -7.41
N GLN A 135 -15.95 34.98 -7.56
CA GLN A 135 -17.07 34.06 -7.73
C GLN A 135 -17.51 33.49 -6.38
N GLN A 136 -18.77 33.04 -6.31
CA GLN A 136 -19.30 32.37 -5.13
C GLN A 136 -18.59 31.01 -4.93
N PRO A 137 -17.99 30.73 -3.76
CA PRO A 137 -17.18 29.53 -3.53
C PRO A 137 -17.88 28.20 -3.78
N LEU A 138 -19.21 28.15 -3.64
CA LEU A 138 -20.01 26.95 -3.80
C LEU A 138 -20.46 26.69 -5.25
N VAL A 139 -20.45 27.72 -6.11
CA VAL A 139 -20.91 27.60 -7.50
C VAL A 139 -19.84 26.92 -8.36
N GLY A 140 -18.58 27.32 -8.19
CA GLY A 140 -17.45 26.74 -8.95
C GLY A 140 -17.15 25.28 -8.60
N ILE A 141 -17.69 24.74 -7.50
CA ILE A 141 -17.51 23.32 -7.12
C ILE A 141 -18.34 22.40 -8.05
N ASN A 142 -19.50 22.87 -8.53
CA ASN A 142 -20.38 22.09 -9.41
C ASN A 142 -19.93 22.11 -10.89
N ASP A 143 -18.98 22.98 -11.24
CA ASP A 143 -18.44 23.09 -12.61
C ASP A 143 -17.44 21.96 -12.92
N HIS A 144 -17.07 21.14 -11.93
CA HIS A 144 -16.11 20.06 -12.08
C HIS A 144 -16.79 18.69 -12.29
N PRO A 145 -16.24 17.82 -13.17
CA PRO A 145 -16.76 16.46 -13.37
C PRO A 145 -16.79 15.64 -12.08
N GLU A 146 -17.74 14.70 -11.96
CA GLU A 146 -17.81 13.80 -10.81
C GLU A 146 -16.49 13.05 -10.61
N GLY A 147 -16.01 13.03 -9.36
CA GLY A 147 -14.73 12.41 -8.99
C GLY A 147 -13.48 13.26 -9.27
N PHE A 148 -13.60 14.46 -9.84
CA PHE A 148 -12.46 15.35 -10.10
C PHE A 148 -11.61 15.61 -8.85
N PHE A 149 -12.26 15.89 -7.71
CA PHE A 149 -11.58 16.16 -6.43
C PHE A 149 -10.93 14.92 -5.79
N GLY A 150 -11.24 13.70 -6.26
CA GLY A 150 -10.56 12.47 -5.85
C GLY A 150 -9.33 12.15 -6.71
N ILE A 151 -9.27 12.69 -7.93
CA ILE A 151 -8.23 12.38 -8.92
C ILE A 151 -7.20 13.51 -9.01
N ASN A 152 -7.60 14.77 -8.76
CA ASN A 152 -6.70 15.91 -8.82
C ASN A 152 -5.56 15.79 -7.80
N LYS A 153 -4.34 16.07 -8.27
CA LYS A 153 -3.09 16.01 -7.47
C LYS A 153 -2.35 17.35 -7.41
N VAL A 154 -2.83 18.33 -8.17
CA VAL A 154 -2.10 19.57 -8.36
C VAL A 154 -2.43 20.52 -7.20
N GLY A 155 -1.39 21.02 -6.53
CA GLY A 155 -1.53 22.04 -5.49
C GLY A 155 -1.96 21.55 -4.12
N ILE A 156 -2.08 20.23 -3.91
CA ILE A 156 -2.44 19.66 -2.60
C ILE A 156 -1.37 19.97 -1.55
N ASN A 157 -1.79 20.53 -0.41
CA ASN A 157 -0.93 20.69 0.74
C ASN A 157 -0.90 19.38 1.57
N TRP A 158 0.13 18.57 1.34
CA TRP A 158 0.31 17.28 2.01
C TRP A 158 0.56 17.41 3.52
N GLU A 159 1.07 18.54 4.02
CA GLU A 159 1.25 18.75 5.46
C GLU A 159 -0.10 18.83 6.19
N ARG A 160 -1.11 19.43 5.55
CA ARG A 160 -2.48 19.49 6.09
C ARG A 160 -3.18 18.14 6.00
N VAL A 161 -2.99 17.43 4.89
CA VAL A 161 -3.51 16.06 4.72
C VAL A 161 -2.92 15.14 5.78
N ALA A 162 -1.59 15.19 5.95
CA ALA A 162 -0.87 14.45 7.00
C ALA A 162 -1.44 14.75 8.37
N SER A 163 -1.64 16.04 8.70
CA SER A 163 -2.14 16.47 10.01
C SER A 163 -3.56 15.99 10.32
N LYS A 164 -4.40 15.75 9.30
CA LYS A 164 -5.75 15.20 9.46
C LYS A 164 -5.71 13.69 9.71
N GLU A 165 -4.84 12.97 9.03
CA GLU A 165 -4.58 11.54 9.28
C GLU A 165 -3.88 11.29 10.62
N LEU A 166 -2.95 12.18 11.01
CA LEU A 166 -2.17 12.10 12.23
C LEU A 166 -3.00 12.15 13.51
N ARG A 167 -4.27 12.56 13.42
CA ARG A 167 -5.18 12.53 14.56
C ARG A 167 -5.69 11.12 14.85
N MET A 168 -5.55 10.20 13.90
CA MET A 168 -5.99 8.80 14.01
C MET A 168 -4.82 7.85 14.23
N CYS A 169 -3.67 8.11 13.59
CA CYS A 169 -2.43 7.39 13.85
C CYS A 169 -1.59 8.21 14.84
N ASN A 170 -1.16 7.64 15.98
CA ASN A 170 -0.23 8.24 16.95
C ASN A 170 1.19 8.55 16.36
N ALA A 171 1.30 8.90 15.08
CA ALA A 171 2.52 9.28 14.38
C ALA A 171 2.78 10.80 14.53
N HIS A 172 4.03 11.24 14.35
CA HIS A 172 4.44 12.64 14.51
C HIS A 172 4.39 13.43 13.17
N PRO A 173 4.12 14.75 13.21
CA PRO A 173 3.64 15.53 12.05
C PRO A 173 4.65 15.77 10.91
N LYS A 174 5.92 15.37 11.05
CA LYS A 174 7.00 15.90 10.21
C LYS A 174 7.55 14.97 9.13
N ASN A 175 7.20 13.68 9.12
CA ASN A 175 7.97 12.70 8.33
C ASN A 175 7.16 11.79 7.41
N VAL A 176 5.89 12.07 7.13
CA VAL A 176 5.20 11.35 6.06
C VAL A 176 5.60 11.95 4.71
N ARG A 177 6.73 11.49 4.18
CA ARG A 177 7.05 11.71 2.76
C ARG A 177 6.10 10.85 1.93
N PHE A 178 4.93 11.40 1.62
CA PHE A 178 3.96 10.81 0.71
C PHE A 178 4.48 10.67 -0.73
N GLY A 179 5.72 11.05 -1.05
CA GLY A 179 6.27 10.94 -2.40
C GLY A 179 6.27 9.53 -2.99
N GLY A 180 6.41 8.49 -2.15
CA GLY A 180 6.26 7.08 -2.57
C GLY A 180 4.85 6.53 -2.38
N LEU A 181 4.18 6.94 -1.30
CA LEU A 181 2.80 6.53 -0.99
C LEU A 181 1.79 7.12 -1.97
N ALA A 182 2.04 8.28 -2.58
CA ALA A 182 1.17 8.88 -3.58
C ALA A 182 0.99 7.95 -4.79
N THR A 183 1.99 7.13 -5.14
CA THR A 183 1.91 6.15 -6.22
C THR A 183 1.20 4.85 -5.77
N VAL A 184 1.36 4.45 -4.51
CA VAL A 184 0.72 3.25 -3.92
C VAL A 184 -0.77 3.50 -3.58
N ILE A 185 -1.08 4.68 -3.03
CA ILE A 185 -2.44 5.17 -2.83
C ILE A 185 -3.11 5.41 -4.19
N GLN A 186 -2.36 5.84 -5.22
CA GLN A 186 -2.86 5.98 -6.59
C GLN A 186 -3.23 4.65 -7.24
N SER A 187 -2.51 3.55 -6.97
CA SER A 187 -2.94 2.22 -7.42
C SER A 187 -4.08 1.65 -6.60
N LEU A 188 -4.18 1.97 -5.29
CA LEU A 188 -5.26 1.52 -4.42
C LEU A 188 -6.60 2.24 -4.68
N ILE A 189 -6.60 3.58 -4.82
CA ILE A 189 -7.83 4.36 -5.11
C ILE A 189 -8.37 4.05 -6.51
N VAL A 190 -7.50 3.89 -7.52
CA VAL A 190 -7.93 3.51 -8.88
C VAL A 190 -8.47 2.07 -8.90
N ARG A 191 -7.87 1.12 -8.17
CA ARG A 191 -8.41 -0.25 -8.06
C ARG A 191 -9.76 -0.29 -7.33
N HIS A 192 -9.94 0.46 -6.25
CA HIS A 192 -11.22 0.48 -5.54
C HIS A 192 -12.33 1.19 -6.33
N GLY A 193 -12.00 2.25 -7.08
CA GLY A 193 -12.96 2.93 -7.95
C GLY A 193 -13.39 2.13 -9.19
N GLN A 194 -12.57 1.17 -9.66
CA GLN A 194 -12.96 0.31 -10.79
C GLN A 194 -13.83 -0.89 -10.37
N ASN A 195 -13.63 -1.44 -9.17
CA ASN A 195 -14.44 -2.56 -8.68
C ASN A 195 -15.90 -2.17 -8.38
N GLN A 196 -16.21 -0.89 -8.19
CA GLN A 196 -17.59 -0.42 -8.00
C GLN A 196 -18.37 -0.20 -9.30
N ARG A 197 -17.70 -0.14 -10.47
CA ARG A 197 -18.37 0.01 -11.79
C ARG A 197 -18.70 -1.31 -12.48
N THR A 198 -18.27 -2.45 -11.91
CA THR A 198 -18.53 -3.79 -12.47
C THR A 198 -19.70 -4.51 -11.78
N LEU A 199 -20.46 -3.80 -10.94
CA LEU A 199 -21.62 -4.33 -10.20
C LEU A 199 -22.94 -3.60 -10.53
N GLU A 200 -22.98 -2.84 -11.63
CA GLU A 200 -24.21 -2.39 -12.29
C GLU A 200 -24.27 -2.97 -13.71
#